data_AF-A0A538RYG8-F1
#
_entry.id   AF-A0A538RYG8-F1
#
_cell.length_a   1.000
_cell.length_b   1.000
_cell.length_c   1.000
_cell.angle_alpha   90.00
_cell.angle_beta   90.00
_cell.angle_gamma   90.00
#
_symmetry.space_group_name_H-M   'P 1'
#
loop_
_entity.id
_entity.type
_entity.pdbx_description
1 polymer ?
#
loop_
_entity_poly.entity_id
_entity_poly.type
_entity_poly.pdbx_seq_one_letter_code
_entity_poly.pdbx_strand_id
1 'polypeptide(L)'
;MARSLVSLVRNVLADLQHLWVAGLALLQIVEVASLFPQQGLRLTWLQYLLLGTLFPLLLLAISWTATRFSPEPLFLKPIKVGLGLTAVVIPIVFFGHQPEGVALLAAAGQCLLLSLFFGVRRRFTGCASPVPWTPVSIFIVALSWLVSVRLVWWETFATYLARSPFAVLVLVASAILVTVNVYHGQVPKEGPRFRFFTLGNGLAFILFVFAGLRIDYHEGLVHLVPYHHWGVMIGPAELVRQGGWLLWDVPAQYGFLSTLTLAWLPTHSVWQSLYLVHAVLLCGVACFLFLLLRSLGTGLSNYCFSLVVTLAAVCLIPGWPPLLTGSYFVPAVSPFRFFWCYALLAVILWAVRTEPRDRLQKRILGLGCTAWLVGSLWSGESMAYCATIWLPAYFFLLLRRACALYPAPGQGRLRLPAVAVGLAWPPLLLLTAVAGIAGYYAAVLGH
;
A
#
# COMPACT_ATOMS: atom_id res chain seq x y z
N MET A 1 -37.78 -19.56 11.19
CA MET A 1 -36.43 -20.14 10.97
C MET A 1 -35.94 -19.99 9.52
N ALA A 2 -36.68 -20.46 8.51
CA ALA A 2 -36.26 -20.38 7.08
C ALA A 2 -35.92 -18.97 6.57
N ARG A 3 -36.69 -17.93 6.93
CA ARG A 3 -36.39 -16.53 6.55
C ARG A 3 -35.06 -16.03 7.13
N SER A 4 -34.60 -16.57 8.25
CA SER A 4 -33.31 -16.24 8.88
C SER A 4 -32.14 -16.88 8.15
N LEU A 5 -32.31 -18.12 7.66
CA LEU A 5 -31.26 -18.81 6.90
C LEU A 5 -31.05 -18.17 5.53
N VAL A 6 -32.14 -17.83 4.82
CA VAL A 6 -32.07 -17.17 3.51
C VAL A 6 -31.42 -15.79 3.62
N SER A 7 -31.73 -15.01 4.65
CA SER A 7 -31.08 -13.71 4.87
C SER A 7 -29.60 -13.86 5.21
N LEU A 8 -29.24 -14.86 6.03
CA LEU A 8 -27.85 -15.18 6.34
C LEU A 8 -27.05 -15.55 5.09
N VAL A 9 -27.55 -16.49 4.28
CA VAL A 9 -26.90 -16.91 3.02
C VAL A 9 -26.72 -15.73 2.08
N ARG A 10 -27.75 -14.89 1.91
CA ARG A 10 -27.68 -13.69 1.07
C ARG A 10 -26.60 -12.72 1.56
N ASN A 11 -26.50 -12.51 2.87
CA ASN A 11 -25.49 -11.62 3.45
C ASN A 11 -24.07 -12.20 3.28
N VAL A 12 -23.88 -13.50 3.50
CA VAL A 12 -22.60 -14.18 3.28
C VAL A 12 -22.16 -14.07 1.82
N LEU A 13 -23.06 -14.28 0.86
CA LEU A 13 -22.74 -14.14 -0.57
C LEU A 13 -22.38 -12.70 -0.93
N ALA A 14 -23.08 -11.71 -0.36
CA ALA A 14 -22.76 -10.30 -0.55
C ALA A 14 -21.37 -9.94 0.01
N ASP A 15 -21.05 -10.43 1.21
CA ASP A 15 -19.74 -10.20 1.83
C ASP A 15 -18.60 -10.87 1.05
N LEU A 16 -18.80 -12.12 0.60
CA LEU A 16 -17.84 -12.79 -0.29
C LEU A 16 -17.65 -12.01 -1.59
N GLN A 17 -18.71 -11.46 -2.16
CA GLN A 17 -18.62 -10.63 -3.35
C GLN A 17 -17.71 -9.41 -3.13
N HIS A 18 -17.56 -8.89 -1.91
CA HIS A 18 -16.63 -7.80 -1.61
C HIS A 18 -15.15 -8.24 -1.55
N LEU A 19 -14.89 -9.54 -1.35
CA LEU A 19 -13.53 -10.09 -1.24
C LEU A 19 -12.90 -10.52 -2.57
N TRP A 20 -13.63 -10.43 -3.68
CA TRP A 20 -13.20 -10.95 -4.97
C TRP A 20 -11.83 -10.44 -5.44
N VAL A 21 -11.46 -9.20 -5.12
CA VAL A 21 -10.15 -8.62 -5.48
C VAL A 21 -9.02 -9.30 -4.72
N ALA A 22 -9.19 -9.49 -3.41
CA ALA A 22 -8.21 -10.18 -2.57
C ALA A 22 -8.08 -11.65 -3.00
N GLY A 23 -9.20 -12.30 -3.29
CA GLY A 23 -9.20 -13.68 -3.75
C GLY A 23 -8.59 -13.88 -5.14
N LEU A 24 -8.78 -12.91 -6.05
CA LEU A 24 -8.10 -12.90 -7.35
C LEU A 24 -6.57 -12.78 -7.19
N ALA A 25 -6.09 -11.95 -6.26
CA ALA A 25 -4.67 -11.82 -5.98
C ALA A 25 -4.10 -13.11 -5.37
N LEU A 26 -4.78 -13.68 -4.37
CA LEU A 26 -4.36 -14.93 -3.73
C LEU A 26 -4.37 -16.11 -4.69
N LEU A 27 -5.40 -16.22 -5.54
CA LEU A 27 -5.49 -17.26 -6.56
C LEU A 27 -4.28 -17.20 -7.49
N GLN A 28 -3.91 -16.00 -7.96
CA GLN A 28 -2.72 -15.86 -8.81
C GLN A 28 -1.43 -16.26 -8.09
N ILE A 29 -1.26 -15.90 -6.82
CA ILE A 29 -0.07 -16.30 -6.06
C ILE A 29 0.02 -17.82 -5.92
N VAL A 30 -1.10 -18.48 -5.58
CA VAL A 30 -1.15 -19.93 -5.36
C VAL A 30 -1.00 -20.71 -6.67
N GLU A 31 -1.75 -20.34 -7.72
CA GLU A 31 -1.66 -21.00 -9.03
C GLU A 31 -0.26 -20.90 -9.63
N VAL A 32 0.45 -19.80 -9.37
CA VAL A 32 1.84 -19.66 -9.85
C VAL A 32 2.77 -20.62 -9.14
N ALA A 33 2.62 -20.74 -7.83
CA ALA A 33 3.42 -21.66 -7.04
C ALA A 33 3.13 -23.13 -7.40
N SER A 34 1.90 -23.46 -7.84
CA SER A 34 1.53 -24.82 -8.24
C SER A 34 1.89 -25.14 -9.69
N LEU A 35 1.70 -24.21 -10.63
CA LEU A 35 1.91 -24.42 -12.06
C LEU A 35 3.37 -24.33 -12.48
N PHE A 36 4.19 -23.57 -11.74
CA PHE A 36 5.60 -23.38 -12.06
C PHE A 36 6.47 -23.98 -10.97
N PRO A 37 7.25 -25.05 -11.26
CA PRO A 37 8.16 -25.67 -10.30
C PRO A 37 9.43 -24.83 -10.06
N GLN A 38 9.32 -23.50 -10.18
CA GLN A 38 10.41 -22.58 -9.91
C GLN A 38 10.56 -22.41 -8.41
N GLN A 39 11.80 -22.26 -7.95
CA GLN A 39 12.12 -22.02 -6.54
C GLN A 39 12.96 -20.74 -6.39
N GLY A 40 12.99 -20.21 -5.18
CA GLY A 40 13.78 -19.03 -4.83
C GLY A 40 13.38 -17.79 -5.64
N LEU A 41 14.38 -17.02 -6.07
CA LEU A 41 14.18 -15.71 -6.70
C LEU A 41 13.31 -15.74 -7.96
N ARG A 42 13.39 -16.81 -8.76
CA ARG A 42 12.61 -16.92 -10.01
C ARG A 42 11.11 -16.96 -9.74
N LEU A 43 10.70 -17.72 -8.72
CA LEU A 43 9.29 -17.77 -8.30
C LEU A 43 8.82 -16.39 -7.81
N THR A 44 9.64 -15.70 -7.02
CA THR A 44 9.34 -14.33 -6.55
C THR A 44 9.14 -13.35 -7.70
N TRP A 45 10.04 -13.36 -8.69
CA TRP A 45 9.92 -12.51 -9.87
C TRP A 45 8.69 -12.84 -10.72
N LEU A 46 8.35 -14.12 -10.86
CA LEU A 46 7.14 -14.54 -11.57
C LEU A 46 5.87 -14.06 -10.85
N GLN A 47 5.83 -14.14 -9.52
CA GLN A 47 4.75 -13.57 -8.73
C GLN A 47 4.64 -12.06 -8.92
N TYR A 48 5.77 -11.32 -8.90
CA TYR A 48 5.77 -9.89 -9.17
C TYR A 48 5.28 -9.56 -10.59
N LEU A 49 5.72 -10.31 -11.60
CA LEU A 49 5.30 -10.11 -12.97
C LEU A 49 3.78 -10.27 -13.09
N LEU A 50 3.22 -11.33 -12.50
CA LEU A 50 1.79 -11.61 -12.61
C LEU A 50 0.94 -10.63 -11.80
N LEU A 51 1.34 -10.31 -10.57
CA LEU A 51 0.69 -9.27 -9.77
C LEU A 51 0.80 -7.87 -10.40
N GLY A 52 1.88 -7.61 -11.16
CA GLY A 52 2.10 -6.34 -11.84
C GLY A 52 1.46 -6.22 -13.23
N THR A 53 1.10 -7.34 -13.87
CA THR A 53 0.58 -7.36 -15.25
C THR A 53 -0.79 -8.04 -15.36
N LEU A 54 -0.87 -9.33 -15.04
CA LEU A 54 -2.10 -10.12 -15.19
C LEU A 54 -3.16 -9.70 -14.18
N PHE A 55 -2.79 -9.52 -12.91
CA PHE A 55 -3.71 -9.06 -11.88
C PHE A 55 -4.41 -7.75 -12.24
N PRO A 56 -3.71 -6.67 -12.59
CA PRO A 56 -4.38 -5.46 -12.99
C PRO A 56 -5.19 -5.62 -14.27
N LEU A 57 -4.71 -6.40 -15.25
CA LEU A 57 -5.48 -6.68 -16.47
C LEU A 57 -6.82 -7.37 -16.17
N LEU A 58 -6.83 -8.37 -15.30
CA LEU A 58 -8.05 -9.09 -14.89
C LEU A 58 -8.95 -8.20 -14.03
N LEU A 59 -8.38 -7.42 -13.11
CA LEU A 59 -9.10 -6.43 -12.31
C LEU A 59 -9.81 -5.42 -13.22
N LEU A 60 -9.11 -4.93 -14.25
CA LEU A 60 -9.63 -4.03 -15.27
C LEU A 60 -10.74 -4.70 -16.08
N ALA A 61 -10.54 -5.92 -16.58
CA ALA A 61 -11.53 -6.63 -17.38
C ALA A 61 -12.84 -6.88 -16.60
N ILE A 62 -12.75 -7.31 -15.34
CA ILE A 62 -13.92 -7.57 -14.49
C ILE A 62 -14.62 -6.27 -14.10
N SER A 63 -13.87 -5.22 -13.76
CA SER A 63 -14.45 -3.92 -13.37
C SER A 63 -15.06 -3.18 -14.56
N TRP A 64 -14.44 -3.30 -15.75
CA TRP A 64 -14.96 -2.73 -16.99
C TRP A 64 -16.26 -3.39 -17.41
N THR A 65 -16.35 -4.72 -17.35
CA THR A 65 -17.60 -5.42 -17.68
C THR A 65 -18.72 -5.06 -16.70
N ALA A 66 -18.43 -4.95 -15.41
CA ALA A 66 -19.40 -4.50 -14.40
C ALA A 66 -19.88 -3.05 -14.61
N THR A 67 -19.04 -2.15 -15.12
CA THR A 67 -19.41 -0.73 -15.36
C THR A 67 -20.06 -0.49 -16.72
N ARG A 68 -19.71 -1.29 -17.74
CA ARG A 68 -20.27 -1.18 -19.10
C ARG A 68 -21.74 -1.61 -19.16
N PHE A 69 -22.12 -2.59 -18.33
CA PHE A 69 -23.47 -3.13 -18.28
C PHE A 69 -24.08 -2.75 -16.93
N SER A 70 -25.03 -1.82 -16.94
CA SER A 70 -25.90 -1.53 -15.80
C SER A 70 -27.33 -1.92 -16.18
N PRO A 71 -27.93 -2.95 -15.55
CA PRO A 71 -27.42 -3.71 -14.40
C PRO A 71 -26.25 -4.64 -14.71
N GLU A 72 -25.45 -4.97 -13.68
CA GLU A 72 -24.32 -5.90 -13.77
C GLU A 72 -24.76 -7.25 -14.39
N PRO A 73 -24.00 -7.81 -15.36
CA PRO A 73 -24.34 -9.09 -15.98
C PRO A 73 -24.45 -10.21 -14.95
N LEU A 74 -25.47 -11.05 -15.09
CA LEU A 74 -25.74 -12.14 -14.14
C LEU A 74 -24.56 -13.12 -13.98
N PHE A 75 -23.73 -13.30 -15.02
CA PHE A 75 -22.58 -14.20 -14.99
C PHE A 75 -21.38 -13.65 -14.17
N LEU A 76 -21.28 -12.33 -13.93
CA LEU A 76 -20.17 -11.76 -13.16
C LEU A 76 -20.33 -12.01 -11.65
N LYS A 77 -21.56 -12.07 -11.15
CA LYS A 77 -21.84 -12.35 -9.74
C LYS A 77 -21.22 -13.66 -9.26
N PRO A 78 -21.45 -14.83 -9.90
CA PRO A 78 -20.83 -16.07 -9.47
C PRO A 78 -19.31 -16.06 -9.60
N ILE A 79 -18.74 -15.36 -10.60
CA ILE A 79 -17.28 -15.19 -10.72
C ILE A 79 -16.74 -14.43 -9.51
N LYS A 80 -17.34 -13.29 -9.14
CA LYS A 80 -16.91 -12.50 -7.97
C LYS A 80 -17.07 -13.28 -6.67
N VAL A 81 -18.15 -14.04 -6.51
CA VAL A 81 -18.35 -14.89 -5.33
C VAL A 81 -17.32 -16.02 -5.29
N GLY A 82 -17.04 -16.68 -6.42
CA GLY A 82 -16.02 -17.72 -6.53
C GLY A 82 -14.62 -17.20 -6.18
N LEU A 83 -14.25 -16.02 -6.71
CA LEU A 83 -13.04 -15.33 -6.31
C LEU A 83 -13.08 -14.91 -4.83
N GLY A 84 -14.22 -14.42 -4.32
CA GLY A 84 -14.37 -14.12 -2.90
C GLY A 84 -14.14 -15.34 -2.00
N LEU A 85 -14.56 -16.52 -2.46
CA LEU A 85 -14.37 -17.78 -1.76
C LEU A 85 -12.89 -18.18 -1.72
N THR A 86 -12.10 -17.92 -2.76
CA THR A 86 -10.65 -18.18 -2.70
C THR A 86 -9.95 -17.34 -1.64
N ALA A 87 -10.45 -16.11 -1.38
CA ALA A 87 -9.96 -15.27 -0.28
C ALA A 87 -10.21 -15.85 1.12
N VAL A 88 -11.11 -16.83 1.24
CA VAL A 88 -11.41 -17.55 2.48
C VAL A 88 -10.73 -18.91 2.52
N VAL A 89 -10.85 -19.70 1.44
CA VAL A 89 -10.33 -21.07 1.39
C VAL A 89 -8.81 -21.10 1.44
N ILE A 90 -8.11 -20.22 0.69
CA ILE A 90 -6.64 -20.23 0.65
C ILE A 90 -6.05 -19.99 2.05
N PRO A 91 -6.46 -18.94 2.80
CA PRO A 91 -5.95 -18.76 4.15
C PRO A 91 -6.36 -19.89 5.11
N ILE A 92 -7.55 -20.50 4.97
CA ILE A 92 -7.93 -21.68 5.77
C ILE A 92 -7.00 -22.85 5.49
N VAL A 93 -6.64 -23.12 4.24
CA VAL A 93 -5.70 -24.21 3.92
C VAL A 93 -4.30 -23.87 4.45
N PHE A 94 -3.85 -22.64 4.27
CA PHE A 94 -2.52 -22.20 4.66
C PHE A 94 -2.33 -22.18 6.20
N PHE A 95 -3.34 -21.71 6.93
CA PHE A 95 -3.28 -21.54 8.38
C PHE A 95 -4.02 -22.63 9.17
N GLY A 96 -4.89 -23.41 8.54
CA GLY A 96 -5.76 -24.37 9.22
C GLY A 96 -5.03 -25.54 9.87
N HIS A 97 -3.79 -25.81 9.45
CA HIS A 97 -2.91 -26.76 10.12
C HIS A 97 -2.30 -26.23 11.42
N GLN A 98 -2.50 -24.95 11.72
CA GLN A 98 -2.03 -24.29 12.94
C GLN A 98 -3.24 -23.81 13.75
N PRO A 99 -3.79 -24.64 14.65
CA PRO A 99 -4.97 -24.28 15.43
C PRO A 99 -4.62 -23.16 16.43
N GLU A 100 -4.79 -21.91 16.00
CA GLU A 100 -4.66 -20.73 16.86
C GLU A 100 -6.03 -20.30 17.35
N GLY A 101 -6.66 -21.12 18.20
CA GLY A 101 -7.97 -20.81 18.80
C GLY A 101 -8.00 -19.43 19.48
N VAL A 102 -6.84 -18.95 19.94
CA VAL A 102 -6.68 -17.62 20.56
C VAL A 102 -6.94 -16.48 19.56
N ALA A 103 -6.53 -16.60 18.30
CA ALA A 103 -6.80 -15.58 17.28
C ALA A 103 -8.30 -15.49 16.96
N LEU A 104 -8.99 -16.64 16.93
CA LEU A 104 -10.45 -16.70 16.79
C LEU A 104 -11.16 -16.05 17.99
N LEU A 105 -10.69 -16.30 19.21
CA LEU A 105 -11.22 -15.66 20.42
C LEU A 105 -10.99 -14.14 20.40
N ALA A 106 -9.81 -13.68 19.99
CA ALA A 106 -9.52 -12.26 19.85
C ALA A 106 -10.43 -11.59 18.81
N ALA A 107 -10.66 -12.25 17.67
CA ALA A 107 -11.57 -11.78 16.63
C ALA A 107 -13.04 -11.74 17.08
N ALA A 108 -13.49 -12.79 17.78
CA ALA A 108 -14.82 -12.84 18.36
C ALA A 108 -15.01 -11.73 19.40
N GLY A 109 -14.00 -11.50 20.26
CA GLY A 109 -13.98 -10.41 21.23
C GLY A 109 -14.06 -9.03 20.56
N GLN A 110 -13.30 -8.80 19.47
CA GLN A 110 -13.36 -7.55 18.73
C GLN A 110 -14.70 -7.36 18.00
N CYS A 111 -15.29 -8.42 17.44
CA CYS A 111 -16.63 -8.35 16.85
C CYS A 111 -17.71 -8.05 17.91
N LEU A 112 -17.56 -8.61 19.12
CA LEU A 112 -18.42 -8.30 20.26
C LEU A 112 -18.29 -6.83 20.67
N LEU A 113 -17.06 -6.33 20.81
CA LEU A 113 -16.80 -4.92 21.11
C LEU A 113 -17.45 -4.00 20.07
N LEU A 114 -17.20 -4.23 18.77
CA LEU A 114 -17.85 -3.49 17.69
C LEU A 114 -19.37 -3.47 17.89
N SER A 115 -19.96 -4.62 18.16
CA SER A 115 -21.41 -4.77 18.30
C SER A 115 -21.99 -4.04 19.51
N LEU A 116 -21.26 -4.03 20.63
CA LEU A 116 -21.62 -3.25 21.81
C LEU A 116 -21.61 -1.76 21.47
N PHE A 117 -20.54 -1.26 20.82
CA PHE A 117 -20.45 0.13 20.38
C PHE A 117 -21.60 0.50 19.42
N PHE A 118 -21.87 -0.32 18.41
CA PHE A 118 -23.00 -0.11 17.49
C PHE A 118 -24.36 -0.16 18.18
N GLY A 119 -24.55 -1.06 19.15
CA GLY A 119 -25.76 -1.12 19.98
C GLY A 119 -26.00 0.16 20.77
N VAL A 120 -24.94 0.71 21.37
CA VAL A 120 -24.99 2.01 22.06
C VAL A 120 -25.33 3.13 21.08
N ARG A 121 -24.70 3.19 19.89
CA ARG A 121 -25.02 4.19 18.85
C ARG A 121 -26.46 4.16 18.42
N ARG A 122 -27.00 2.96 18.24
CA ARG A 122 -28.37 2.76 17.79
C ARG A 122 -29.34 3.39 18.78
N ARG A 123 -29.07 3.28 20.09
CA ARG A 123 -29.86 3.95 21.13
C ARG A 123 -29.79 5.46 21.04
N PHE A 124 -28.63 6.04 20.75
CA PHE A 124 -28.45 7.50 20.73
C PHE A 124 -28.81 8.18 19.41
N THR A 125 -28.60 7.53 18.27
CA THR A 125 -28.70 8.16 16.94
C THR A 125 -29.85 7.62 16.09
N GLY A 126 -30.51 6.54 16.50
CA GLY A 126 -31.56 5.86 15.73
C GLY A 126 -31.09 5.21 14.42
N CYS A 127 -29.84 5.45 13.98
CA CYS A 127 -29.30 4.88 12.75
C CYS A 127 -28.86 3.42 12.96
N ALA A 128 -29.63 2.50 12.38
CA ALA A 128 -29.31 1.08 12.35
C ALA A 128 -28.52 0.76 11.07
N SER A 129 -27.19 0.72 11.17
CA SER A 129 -26.44 -0.23 10.34
C SER A 129 -26.11 -1.41 11.24
N PRO A 130 -26.65 -2.61 11.01
CA PRO A 130 -26.17 -3.78 11.73
C PRO A 130 -24.70 -3.97 11.35
N VAL A 131 -23.84 -4.21 12.34
CA VAL A 131 -22.57 -4.89 12.05
C VAL A 131 -22.99 -6.27 11.55
N PRO A 132 -22.67 -6.64 10.30
CA PRO A 132 -22.93 -7.99 9.87
C PRO A 132 -22.04 -8.91 10.72
N TRP A 133 -22.65 -9.60 11.69
CA TRP A 133 -22.08 -10.80 12.32
C TRP A 133 -22.10 -11.94 11.31
N THR A 134 -21.50 -11.70 10.15
CA THR A 134 -21.33 -12.74 9.16
C THR A 134 -20.09 -13.53 9.53
N PRO A 135 -20.11 -14.85 9.33
CA PRO A 135 -18.91 -15.68 9.48
C PRO A 135 -17.71 -15.11 8.70
N VAL A 136 -17.97 -14.47 7.55
CA VAL A 136 -16.97 -13.78 6.73
C VAL A 136 -16.29 -12.64 7.49
N SER A 137 -17.04 -11.78 8.17
CA SER A 137 -16.47 -10.67 8.94
C SER A 137 -15.60 -11.15 10.11
N ILE A 138 -16.08 -12.15 10.86
CA ILE A 138 -15.29 -12.76 11.96
C ILE A 138 -14.02 -13.38 11.41
N PHE A 139 -14.13 -14.12 10.30
CA PHE A 139 -13.00 -14.74 9.63
C PHE A 139 -11.96 -13.70 9.17
N ILE A 140 -12.37 -12.59 8.57
CA ILE A 140 -11.46 -11.52 8.14
C ILE A 140 -10.74 -10.90 9.34
N VAL A 141 -11.44 -10.64 10.45
CA VAL A 141 -10.82 -10.09 11.66
C VAL A 141 -9.83 -11.08 12.26
N ALA A 142 -10.19 -12.37 12.32
CA ALA A 142 -9.28 -13.42 12.79
C ALA A 142 -8.05 -13.54 11.90
N LEU A 143 -8.25 -13.55 10.58
CA LEU A 143 -7.17 -13.58 9.61
C LEU A 143 -6.27 -12.34 9.74
N SER A 144 -6.84 -11.16 9.99
CA SER A 144 -6.08 -9.92 10.17
C SER A 144 -5.18 -9.99 11.40
N TRP A 145 -5.67 -10.52 12.51
CA TRP A 145 -4.87 -10.77 13.72
C TRP A 145 -3.77 -11.79 13.48
N LEU A 146 -4.12 -12.90 12.83
CA LEU A 146 -3.20 -13.96 12.51
C LEU A 146 -2.07 -13.47 11.60
N VAL A 147 -2.41 -12.78 10.51
CA VAL A 147 -1.46 -12.14 9.60
C VAL A 147 -0.60 -11.12 10.33
N SER A 148 -1.20 -10.29 11.20
CA SER A 148 -0.44 -9.29 11.97
C SER A 148 0.60 -9.95 12.86
N VAL A 149 0.25 -10.98 13.64
CA VAL A 149 1.24 -11.63 14.52
C VAL A 149 2.22 -12.50 13.74
N ARG A 150 1.73 -13.28 12.77
CA ARG A 150 2.57 -14.24 12.04
C ARG A 150 3.50 -13.59 11.04
N LEU A 151 3.00 -12.65 10.23
CA LEU A 151 3.79 -12.08 9.13
C LEU A 151 4.55 -10.83 9.56
N VAL A 152 4.05 -10.10 10.58
CA VAL A 152 4.77 -8.92 11.09
C VAL A 152 5.70 -9.31 12.23
N TRP A 153 5.22 -10.08 13.22
CA TRP A 153 6.05 -10.42 14.39
C TRP A 153 6.80 -11.75 14.26
N TRP A 154 6.49 -12.56 13.25
CA TRP A 154 7.16 -13.84 12.96
C TRP A 154 6.97 -14.86 14.10
N GLU A 155 5.91 -14.68 14.88
CA GLU A 155 5.59 -15.45 16.07
C GLU A 155 4.19 -16.09 15.95
N THR A 156 3.90 -17.06 16.82
CA THR A 156 2.53 -17.56 17.01
C THR A 156 1.71 -16.57 17.84
N PHE A 157 0.39 -16.52 17.68
CA PHE A 157 -0.44 -15.65 18.52
C PHE A 157 -0.32 -16.00 20.02
N ALA A 158 -0.18 -17.29 20.34
CA ALA A 158 0.06 -17.74 21.70
C ALA A 158 1.42 -17.27 22.24
N THR A 159 2.48 -17.37 21.43
CA THR A 159 3.84 -16.91 21.77
C THR A 159 3.87 -15.40 22.00
N TYR A 160 3.24 -14.64 21.12
CA TYR A 160 3.13 -13.19 21.24
C TYR A 160 2.48 -12.76 22.56
N LEU A 161 1.38 -13.40 22.95
CA LEU A 161 0.72 -13.11 24.23
C LEU A 161 1.53 -13.59 25.44
N ALA A 162 2.23 -14.72 25.33
CA ALA A 162 3.06 -15.25 26.41
C ALA A 162 4.33 -14.42 26.64
N ARG A 163 4.77 -13.64 25.64
CA ARG A 163 6.01 -12.85 25.71
C ARG A 163 5.99 -11.79 26.81
N SER A 164 4.83 -11.19 27.08
CA SER A 164 4.71 -10.14 28.09
C SER A 164 3.26 -9.93 28.54
N PRO A 165 2.99 -9.66 29.83
CA PRO A 165 1.65 -9.22 30.25
C PRO A 165 1.20 -7.95 29.52
N PHE A 166 2.13 -7.11 29.07
CA PHE A 166 1.81 -5.92 28.28
C PHE A 166 1.31 -6.26 26.86
N ALA A 167 1.60 -7.45 26.32
CA ALA A 167 1.13 -7.85 24.99
C ALA A 167 -0.41 -7.94 24.94
N VAL A 168 -1.04 -8.47 26.01
CA VAL A 168 -2.49 -8.50 26.16
C VAL A 168 -3.06 -7.08 26.24
N LEU A 169 -2.42 -6.19 27.03
CA LEU A 169 -2.85 -4.80 27.14
C LEU A 169 -2.76 -4.08 25.78
N VAL A 170 -1.67 -4.27 25.04
CA VAL A 170 -1.48 -3.69 23.69
C VAL A 170 -2.51 -4.25 22.72
N LEU A 171 -2.82 -5.55 22.78
CA LEU A 171 -3.86 -6.16 21.95
C LEU A 171 -5.23 -5.52 22.22
N VAL A 172 -5.63 -5.45 23.49
CA VAL A 172 -6.91 -4.87 23.89
C VAL A 172 -6.98 -3.38 23.54
N ALA A 173 -5.94 -2.62 23.84
CA ALA A 173 -5.86 -1.20 23.51
C ALA A 173 -5.94 -0.96 22.00
N SER A 174 -5.25 -1.78 21.20
CA SER A 174 -5.30 -1.71 19.73
C SER A 174 -6.69 -2.05 19.20
N ALA A 175 -7.32 -3.12 19.72
CA ALA A 175 -8.68 -3.51 19.34
C ALA A 175 -9.70 -2.40 19.67
N ILE A 176 -9.60 -1.78 20.85
CA ILE A 176 -10.44 -0.64 21.25
C ILE A 176 -10.17 0.55 20.33
N LEU A 177 -8.91 0.93 20.12
CA LEU A 177 -8.54 2.08 19.31
C LEU A 177 -9.05 1.96 17.86
N VAL A 178 -8.85 0.79 17.24
CA VAL A 178 -9.37 0.48 15.90
C VAL A 178 -10.90 0.53 15.90
N THR A 179 -11.54 -0.11 16.88
CA THR A 179 -13.01 -0.17 16.99
C THR A 179 -13.61 1.23 17.13
N VAL A 180 -13.07 2.03 18.05
CA VAL A 180 -13.48 3.41 18.31
C VAL A 180 -13.27 4.27 17.06
N ASN A 181 -12.15 4.12 16.35
CA ASN A 181 -11.87 4.91 15.16
C ASN A 181 -12.80 4.57 13.99
N VAL A 182 -13.04 3.27 13.74
CA VAL A 182 -14.02 2.79 12.76
C VAL A 182 -15.44 3.25 13.13
N TYR A 183 -15.77 3.24 14.42
CA TYR A 183 -17.08 3.60 14.94
C TYR A 183 -17.37 5.11 14.90
N HIS A 184 -16.39 5.96 15.26
CA HIS A 184 -16.52 7.43 15.33
C HIS A 184 -16.20 8.14 14.01
N GLY A 185 -15.83 7.42 12.95
CA GLY A 185 -15.60 7.98 11.62
C GLY A 185 -16.87 8.56 11.01
N GLN A 186 -17.34 9.70 11.51
CA GLN A 186 -18.17 10.58 10.70
C GLN A 186 -17.25 11.14 9.62
N VAL A 187 -17.48 10.73 8.38
CA VAL A 187 -16.85 11.38 7.24
C VAL A 187 -17.19 12.87 7.36
N PRO A 188 -16.19 13.77 7.42
CA PRO A 188 -16.45 15.20 7.56
C PRO A 188 -17.45 15.65 6.50
N LYS A 189 -18.58 16.23 6.93
CA LYS A 189 -19.64 16.70 6.02
C LYS A 189 -19.19 17.88 5.16
N GLU A 190 -18.23 18.64 5.66
CA GLU A 190 -17.61 19.73 4.92
C GLU A 190 -16.34 19.19 4.24
N GLY A 191 -16.23 19.46 2.93
CA GLY A 191 -15.04 19.15 2.16
C GLY A 191 -13.79 19.60 2.91
N PRO A 192 -12.72 18.81 2.91
CA PRO A 192 -11.68 18.99 3.89
C PRO A 192 -10.92 20.28 3.60
N ARG A 193 -11.29 21.35 4.30
CA ARG A 193 -10.36 22.42 4.61
C ARG A 193 -9.36 21.82 5.59
N PHE A 194 -8.46 20.97 5.08
CA PHE A 194 -7.32 20.44 5.83
C PHE A 194 -6.57 21.65 6.34
N ARG A 195 -6.80 22.01 7.61
CA ARG A 195 -5.90 22.87 8.34
C ARG A 195 -4.66 22.03 8.60
N PHE A 196 -3.80 21.91 7.59
CA PHE A 196 -2.52 21.19 7.69
C PHE A 196 -1.76 21.64 8.93
N PHE A 197 -1.86 22.93 9.25
CA PHE A 197 -1.21 23.60 10.37
C PHE A 197 -2.14 23.74 11.59
N THR A 198 -2.55 22.61 12.17
CA THR A 198 -3.00 22.61 13.57
C THR A 198 -1.81 22.33 14.48
N LEU A 199 -1.83 22.87 15.70
CA LEU A 199 -0.76 22.62 16.69
C LEU A 199 -0.50 21.11 16.89
N GLY A 200 -1.57 20.30 16.93
CA GLY A 200 -1.47 18.84 17.03
C GLY A 200 -0.74 18.20 15.86
N ASN A 201 -1.04 18.59 14.61
CA ASN A 201 -0.29 18.08 13.45
C ASN A 201 1.18 18.49 13.49
N GLY A 202 1.48 19.70 13.97
CA GLY A 202 2.85 20.17 14.17
C GLY A 202 3.64 19.25 15.11
N LEU A 203 3.04 18.84 16.23
CA LEU A 203 3.64 17.88 17.16
C LEU A 203 3.87 16.52 16.50
N ALA A 204 2.91 16.00 15.73
CA ALA A 204 3.09 14.76 14.97
C ALA A 204 4.25 14.85 13.97
N PHE A 205 4.38 15.96 13.23
CA PHE A 205 5.47 16.16 12.28
C PHE A 205 6.83 16.25 12.96
N ILE A 206 6.91 16.94 14.10
CA ILE A 206 8.12 16.98 14.92
C ILE A 206 8.51 15.56 15.34
N LEU A 207 7.55 14.74 15.81
CA LEU A 207 7.81 13.34 16.16
C LEU A 207 8.31 12.52 14.96
N PHE A 208 7.79 12.75 13.75
CA PHE A 208 8.27 12.06 12.55
C PHE A 208 9.68 12.49 12.15
N VAL A 209 10.03 13.76 12.32
CA VAL A 209 11.40 14.26 12.15
C VAL A 209 12.34 13.59 13.15
N PHE A 210 11.99 13.57 14.44
CA PHE A 210 12.77 12.88 15.46
C PHE A 210 12.91 11.38 15.16
N ALA A 211 11.84 10.72 14.74
CA ALA A 211 11.88 9.30 14.38
C ALA A 211 12.75 9.05 13.13
N GLY A 212 12.75 9.96 12.15
CA GLY A 212 13.60 9.86 10.96
C GLY A 212 15.06 10.18 11.18
N LEU A 213 15.35 11.04 12.16
CA LEU A 213 16.70 11.36 12.61
C LEU A 213 17.20 10.46 13.75
N ARG A 214 16.44 9.41 14.09
CA ARG A 214 16.83 8.48 15.15
C ARG A 214 17.98 7.61 14.65
N ILE A 215 19.08 7.63 15.39
CA ILE A 215 20.17 6.67 15.29
C ILE A 215 20.30 6.05 16.67
N ASP A 216 19.75 4.84 16.88
CA ASP A 216 19.99 4.16 18.16
C ASP A 216 21.42 3.61 18.15
N TYR A 217 22.31 4.40 18.72
CA TYR A 217 23.74 4.08 18.83
C TYR A 217 24.03 2.96 19.82
N HIS A 218 23.07 2.62 20.70
CA HIS A 218 23.33 1.70 21.82
C HIS A 218 23.65 0.26 21.40
N GLU A 219 23.34 -0.09 20.15
CA GLU A 219 23.83 -1.29 19.47
C GLU A 219 24.48 -0.94 18.10
N GLY A 220 24.02 0.12 17.43
CA GLY A 220 24.84 0.88 16.47
C GLY A 220 25.02 0.29 15.07
N LEU A 221 25.23 1.19 14.09
CA LEU A 221 25.58 0.91 12.67
C LEU A 221 26.87 0.07 12.49
N VAL A 222 27.57 -0.23 13.59
CA VAL A 222 28.74 -1.10 13.66
C VAL A 222 28.33 -2.58 13.68
N HIS A 223 27.05 -2.89 13.88
CA HIS A 223 26.55 -4.24 13.64
C HIS A 223 26.65 -4.61 12.16
N LEU A 224 27.02 -5.88 11.92
CA LEU A 224 27.18 -6.46 10.58
C LEU A 224 25.91 -6.29 9.72
N VAL A 225 24.73 -6.31 10.33
CA VAL A 225 23.45 -6.28 9.60
C VAL A 225 23.14 -4.91 9.00
N PRO A 226 23.10 -3.79 9.74
CA PRO A 226 22.96 -2.46 9.13
C PRO A 226 24.06 -2.18 8.12
N TYR A 227 25.31 -2.51 8.46
CA TYR A 227 26.43 -2.30 7.54
C TYR A 227 26.25 -3.04 6.22
N HIS A 228 25.78 -4.29 6.26
CA HIS A 228 25.47 -5.07 5.07
C HIS A 228 24.35 -4.43 4.23
N HIS A 229 23.25 -4.00 4.86
CA HIS A 229 22.12 -3.40 4.14
C HIS A 229 22.37 -1.98 3.62
N TRP A 230 23.24 -1.22 4.28
CA TRP A 230 23.65 0.11 3.84
C TRP A 230 24.74 0.03 2.76
N GLY A 231 25.70 -0.87 2.93
CA GLY A 231 26.86 -1.02 2.06
C GLY A 231 26.50 -1.26 0.60
N VAL A 232 25.40 -1.97 0.34
CA VAL A 232 24.91 -2.21 -1.03
C VAL A 232 24.40 -0.96 -1.75
N MET A 233 23.96 0.07 -1.01
CA MET A 233 23.55 1.35 -1.57
C MET A 233 24.73 2.32 -1.66
N ILE A 234 25.63 2.26 -0.68
CA ILE A 234 26.75 3.17 -0.52
C ILE A 234 27.88 2.85 -1.50
N GLY A 235 28.24 1.58 -1.66
CA GLY A 235 29.36 1.17 -2.51
C GLY A 235 29.25 1.73 -3.93
N PRO A 236 28.14 1.49 -4.65
CA PRO A 236 27.94 2.06 -5.98
C PRO A 236 27.96 3.59 -5.99
N ALA A 237 27.33 4.25 -5.02
CA ALA A 237 27.29 5.71 -4.96
C ALA A 237 28.67 6.33 -4.67
N GLU A 238 29.50 5.66 -3.88
CA GLU A 238 30.89 6.05 -3.61
C GLU A 238 31.76 5.90 -4.88
N LEU A 239 31.63 4.81 -5.63
CA LEU A 239 32.34 4.62 -6.89
C LEU A 239 31.96 5.68 -7.93
N VAL A 240 30.68 6.05 -8.01
CA VAL A 240 30.24 7.16 -8.87
C VAL A 240 30.83 8.50 -8.40
N ARG A 241 30.86 8.74 -7.08
CA ARG A 241 31.45 9.95 -6.50
C ARG A 241 32.97 10.04 -6.77
N GLN A 242 33.65 8.91 -6.91
CA GLN A 242 35.07 8.80 -7.27
C GLN A 242 35.33 8.92 -8.78
N GLY A 243 34.30 9.20 -9.59
CA GLY A 243 34.43 9.45 -11.03
C GLY A 243 34.01 8.28 -11.93
N GLY A 244 33.52 7.17 -11.36
CA GLY A 244 32.96 6.07 -12.15
C GLY A 244 31.63 6.43 -12.81
N TRP A 245 31.40 5.92 -14.01
CA TRP A 245 30.15 6.10 -14.74
C TRP A 245 29.14 5.01 -14.35
N LEU A 246 27.98 5.41 -13.83
CA LEU A 246 26.91 4.47 -13.48
C LEU A 246 26.42 3.71 -14.72
N LEU A 247 26.06 2.42 -14.61
CA LEU A 247 25.73 1.52 -15.73
C LEU A 247 26.90 1.13 -16.65
N TRP A 248 28.04 1.82 -16.57
CA TRP A 248 29.23 1.49 -17.35
C TRP A 248 30.32 0.89 -16.45
N ASP A 249 30.89 1.69 -15.55
CA ASP A 249 31.90 1.26 -14.57
C ASP A 249 31.25 0.71 -13.30
N VAL A 250 30.07 1.24 -12.95
CA VAL A 250 29.41 0.96 -11.67
C VAL A 250 28.03 0.34 -11.89
N PRO A 251 27.71 -0.83 -11.30
CA PRO A 251 26.40 -1.43 -11.44
C PRO A 251 25.32 -0.63 -10.67
N ALA A 252 24.16 -0.41 -11.30
CA ALA A 252 23.01 0.24 -10.67
C ALA A 252 22.10 -0.77 -9.93
N GLN A 253 22.67 -1.60 -9.06
CA GLN A 253 21.96 -2.73 -8.42
C GLN A 253 20.71 -2.29 -7.64
N TYR A 254 20.79 -1.16 -6.92
CA TYR A 254 19.67 -0.60 -6.15
C TYR A 254 19.01 0.60 -6.83
N GLY A 255 19.29 0.76 -8.13
CA GLY A 255 18.61 1.67 -9.03
C GLY A 255 19.40 2.89 -9.48
N PHE A 256 18.98 3.48 -10.59
CA PHE A 256 19.75 4.51 -11.28
C PHE A 256 19.69 5.85 -10.54
N LEU A 257 18.49 6.40 -10.33
CA LEU A 257 18.34 7.70 -9.67
C LEU A 257 18.64 7.64 -8.18
N SER A 258 18.40 6.51 -7.50
CA SER A 258 18.74 6.36 -6.09
C SER A 258 20.26 6.49 -5.89
N THR A 259 21.08 5.78 -6.69
CA THR A 259 22.54 5.87 -6.64
C THR A 259 23.05 7.28 -6.99
N LEU A 260 22.53 7.90 -8.06
CA LEU A 260 22.93 9.27 -8.44
C LEU A 260 22.57 10.30 -7.36
N THR A 261 21.38 10.17 -6.75
CA THR A 261 20.95 11.07 -5.67
C THR A 261 21.92 11.00 -4.49
N LEU A 262 22.38 9.80 -4.12
CA LEU A 262 23.33 9.63 -3.03
C LEU A 262 24.73 10.16 -3.38
N ALA A 263 25.21 9.91 -4.60
CA ALA A 263 26.53 10.31 -5.07
C ALA A 263 26.68 11.83 -5.21
N TRP A 264 25.62 12.54 -5.63
CA TRP A 264 25.65 13.98 -5.93
C TRP A 264 25.28 14.88 -4.76
N LEU A 265 24.79 14.33 -3.64
CA LEU A 265 24.52 15.13 -2.47
C LEU A 265 25.82 15.69 -1.87
N PRO A 266 25.90 17.00 -1.57
CA PRO A 266 27.12 17.66 -1.11
C PRO A 266 27.35 17.43 0.39
N THR A 267 27.43 16.17 0.79
CA THR A 267 27.72 15.75 2.17
C THR A 267 29.18 15.34 2.30
N HIS A 268 29.69 15.20 3.52
CA HIS A 268 31.07 14.74 3.72
C HIS A 268 31.30 13.30 3.26
N SER A 269 30.29 12.43 3.33
CA SER A 269 30.38 11.03 2.92
C SER A 269 29.05 10.52 2.38
N VAL A 270 29.09 9.49 1.52
CA VAL A 270 27.87 8.87 0.97
C VAL A 270 27.00 8.23 2.07
N TRP A 271 27.59 7.83 3.20
CA TRP A 271 26.85 7.42 4.41
C TRP A 271 25.93 8.53 4.91
N GLN A 272 26.45 9.76 4.99
CA GLN A 272 25.67 10.93 5.41
C GLN A 272 24.60 11.27 4.37
N SER A 273 24.89 11.14 3.06
CA SER A 273 23.88 11.27 2.00
C SER A 273 22.72 10.29 2.20
N LEU A 274 23.02 9.00 2.40
CA LEU A 274 22.00 7.97 2.59
C LEU A 274 21.16 8.24 3.82
N TYR A 275 21.80 8.59 4.94
CA TYR A 275 21.10 8.94 6.17
C TYR A 275 20.13 10.12 5.97
N LEU A 276 20.59 11.21 5.36
CA LEU A 276 19.75 12.40 5.13
C LEU A 276 18.61 12.11 4.16
N VAL A 277 18.88 11.45 3.04
CA VAL A 277 17.83 11.05 2.09
C VAL A 277 16.81 10.15 2.77
N HIS A 278 17.27 9.13 3.48
CA HIS A 278 16.40 8.22 4.21
C HIS A 278 15.51 8.97 5.22
N ALA A 279 16.07 9.86 6.03
CA ALA A 279 15.32 10.64 7.02
C ALA A 279 14.25 11.54 6.36
N VAL A 280 14.58 12.21 5.25
CA VAL A 280 13.65 13.06 4.50
C VAL A 280 12.52 12.23 3.90
N LEU A 281 12.84 11.11 3.24
CA LEU A 281 11.84 10.23 2.63
C LEU A 281 10.95 9.58 3.70
N LEU A 282 11.52 9.17 4.84
CA LEU A 282 10.76 8.61 5.97
C LEU A 282 9.77 9.62 6.53
N CYS A 283 10.25 10.84 6.82
CA CYS A 283 9.40 11.92 7.31
C CYS A 283 8.30 12.28 6.30
N GLY A 284 8.63 12.35 5.01
CA GLY A 284 7.66 12.60 3.95
C GLY A 284 6.55 11.55 3.89
N VAL A 285 6.90 10.26 3.92
CA VAL A 285 5.93 9.15 3.95
C VAL A 285 5.11 9.14 5.24
N ALA A 286 5.75 9.37 6.39
CA ALA A 286 5.05 9.44 7.67
C ALA A 286 4.03 10.59 7.68
N CYS A 287 4.43 11.79 7.28
CA CYS A 287 3.53 12.94 7.13
C CYS A 287 2.36 12.63 6.19
N PHE A 288 2.63 12.02 5.02
CA PHE A 288 1.59 11.65 4.07
C PHE A 288 0.60 10.63 4.67
N LEU A 289 1.08 9.53 5.24
CA LEU A 289 0.23 8.48 5.81
C LEU A 289 -0.58 9.02 6.99
N PHE A 290 0.05 9.81 7.87
CA PHE A 290 -0.64 10.45 8.98
C PHE A 290 -1.76 11.35 8.49
N LEU A 291 -1.50 12.23 7.50
CA LEU A 291 -2.51 13.12 6.95
C LEU A 291 -3.63 12.35 6.22
N LEU A 292 -3.29 11.25 5.55
CA LEU A 292 -4.24 10.36 4.91
C LEU A 292 -5.18 9.74 5.96
N LEU A 293 -4.65 9.13 7.01
CA LEU A 293 -5.46 8.55 8.09
C LEU A 293 -6.25 9.63 8.83
N ARG A 294 -5.63 10.80 9.03
CA ARG A 294 -6.27 11.96 9.64
C ARG A 294 -7.42 12.50 8.79
N SER A 295 -7.42 12.21 7.48
CA SER A 295 -8.51 12.54 6.56
C SER A 295 -9.77 11.69 6.72
N LEU A 296 -9.66 10.52 7.35
CA LEU A 296 -10.76 9.55 7.47
C LEU A 296 -11.73 9.89 8.60
N GLY A 297 -11.34 10.73 9.56
CA GLY A 297 -12.18 11.11 10.69
C GLY A 297 -11.64 12.32 11.45
N THR A 298 -12.43 12.88 12.35
CA THR A 298 -12.05 14.01 13.22
C THR A 298 -11.93 13.61 14.69
N GLY A 299 -11.28 14.44 15.50
CA GLY A 299 -11.19 14.25 16.95
C GLY A 299 -9.87 13.62 17.42
N LEU A 300 -9.76 13.48 18.75
CA LEU A 300 -8.55 12.98 19.41
C LEU A 300 -8.30 11.49 19.14
N SER A 301 -9.36 10.68 19.07
CA SER A 301 -9.25 9.25 18.78
C SER A 301 -8.61 8.98 17.42
N ASN A 302 -9.08 9.65 16.35
CA ASN A 302 -8.47 9.51 15.03
C ASN A 302 -7.06 10.11 14.98
N TYR A 303 -6.79 11.18 15.73
CA TYR A 303 -5.44 11.72 15.84
C TYR A 303 -4.47 10.68 16.44
N CYS A 304 -4.82 10.10 17.59
CA CYS A 304 -4.02 9.06 18.25
C CYS A 304 -3.87 7.83 17.36
N PHE A 305 -4.95 7.37 16.73
CA PHE A 305 -4.92 6.26 15.78
C PHE A 305 -3.97 6.55 14.61
N SER A 306 -4.14 7.70 13.94
CA SER A 306 -3.32 8.08 12.80
C SER A 306 -1.85 8.18 13.17
N LEU A 307 -1.54 8.77 14.33
CA LEU A 307 -0.18 8.93 14.82
C LEU A 307 0.46 7.57 15.13
N VAL A 308 -0.21 6.73 15.94
CA VAL A 308 0.31 5.42 16.36
C VAL A 308 0.49 4.50 15.16
N VAL A 309 -0.49 4.42 14.26
CA VAL A 309 -0.41 3.58 13.06
C VAL A 309 0.71 4.06 12.14
N THR A 310 0.88 5.38 11.98
CA THR A 310 1.96 5.92 11.15
C THR A 310 3.34 5.61 11.74
N LEU A 311 3.54 5.87 13.04
CA LEU A 311 4.80 5.57 13.71
C LEU A 311 5.12 4.07 13.63
N ALA A 312 4.13 3.22 13.91
CA ALA A 312 4.31 1.77 13.82
C ALA A 312 4.66 1.35 12.38
N ALA A 313 3.81 1.67 11.40
CA ALA A 313 3.91 1.15 10.04
C ALA A 313 5.09 1.73 9.24
N VAL A 314 5.54 2.95 9.54
CA VAL A 314 6.59 3.63 8.76
C VAL A 314 7.91 3.65 9.52
N CYS A 315 7.90 3.95 10.81
CA CYS A 315 9.11 4.26 11.56
C CYS A 315 9.66 3.07 12.37
N LEU A 316 8.81 2.15 12.84
CA LEU A 316 9.21 1.13 13.84
C LEU A 316 9.20 -0.31 13.31
N ILE A 317 8.11 -0.72 12.64
CA ILE A 317 7.93 -2.09 12.14
C ILE A 317 8.88 -2.41 10.97
N PRO A 318 9.04 -1.54 9.94
CA PRO A 318 9.95 -1.85 8.85
C PRO A 318 11.38 -1.88 9.40
N GLY A 319 12.04 -3.05 9.42
CA GLY A 319 13.33 -3.25 10.10
C GLY A 319 13.34 -4.59 10.79
N TRP A 320 13.10 -4.59 12.11
CA TRP A 320 12.94 -5.81 12.90
C TRP A 320 11.85 -5.61 13.98
N PRO A 321 10.61 -6.05 13.71
CA PRO A 321 9.47 -5.80 14.61
C PRO A 321 9.69 -6.24 16.06
N PRO A 322 10.31 -7.41 16.36
CA PRO A 322 10.55 -7.84 17.74
C PRO A 322 11.38 -6.86 18.58
N LEU A 323 12.22 -6.03 17.96
CA LEU A 323 13.06 -5.02 18.64
C LEU A 323 12.64 -3.58 18.30
N LEU A 324 11.66 -3.39 17.40
CA LEU A 324 11.23 -2.08 16.92
C LEU A 324 12.42 -1.18 16.50
N THR A 325 13.42 -1.80 15.88
CA THR A 325 14.64 -1.10 15.43
C THR A 325 14.33 -0.05 14.37
N GLY A 326 13.19 -0.16 13.69
CA GLY A 326 12.81 0.80 12.70
C GLY A 326 13.63 0.75 11.43
N SER A 327 13.28 1.66 10.53
CA SER A 327 13.60 1.51 9.12
C SER A 327 15.00 1.98 8.75
N TYR A 328 15.66 2.71 9.65
CA TYR A 328 17.08 3.06 9.50
C TYR A 328 17.97 1.79 9.56
N PHE A 329 17.54 0.73 10.26
CA PHE A 329 18.31 -0.50 10.37
C PHE A 329 18.40 -1.24 9.03
N VAL A 330 17.31 -1.18 8.23
CA VAL A 330 17.22 -1.82 6.92
C VAL A 330 16.55 -0.87 5.90
N PRO A 331 17.30 0.06 5.29
CA PRO A 331 16.73 1.01 4.32
C PRO A 331 16.05 0.33 3.11
N ALA A 332 16.46 -0.91 2.80
CA ALA A 332 15.88 -1.69 1.71
C ALA A 332 14.40 -2.07 1.91
N VAL A 333 13.87 -2.00 3.15
CA VAL A 333 12.44 -2.21 3.44
C VAL A 333 11.72 -0.92 3.84
N SER A 334 12.35 0.24 3.64
CA SER A 334 11.86 1.54 4.10
C SER A 334 11.32 2.41 2.96
N PRO A 335 10.83 3.63 3.28
CA PRO A 335 10.52 4.63 2.27
C PRO A 335 11.64 4.91 1.26
N PHE A 336 12.92 4.63 1.55
CA PHE A 336 13.96 4.75 0.54
C PHE A 336 13.65 3.92 -0.71
N ARG A 337 13.07 2.72 -0.56
CA ARG A 337 12.62 1.89 -1.69
C ARG A 337 11.22 2.24 -2.18
N PHE A 338 10.32 2.54 -1.25
CA PHE A 338 8.87 2.61 -1.51
C PHE A 338 8.29 4.03 -1.61
N PHE A 339 9.10 5.10 -1.49
CA PHE A 339 8.61 6.48 -1.47
C PHE A 339 7.68 6.80 -2.65
N TRP A 340 8.08 6.41 -3.87
CA TRP A 340 7.30 6.67 -5.08
C TRP A 340 5.96 5.93 -5.10
N CYS A 341 5.84 4.79 -4.42
CA CYS A 341 4.56 4.12 -4.22
C CYS A 341 3.60 5.01 -3.41
N TYR A 342 4.08 5.60 -2.31
CA TYR A 342 3.27 6.52 -1.50
C TYR A 342 2.94 7.81 -2.25
N ALA A 343 3.89 8.36 -3.02
CA ALA A 343 3.65 9.53 -3.87
C ALA A 343 2.54 9.25 -4.90
N LEU A 344 2.56 8.08 -5.54
CA LEU A 344 1.53 7.67 -6.49
C LEU A 344 0.17 7.47 -5.81
N LEU A 345 0.12 6.86 -4.63
CA LEU A 345 -1.12 6.76 -3.84
C LEU A 345 -1.68 8.15 -3.52
N ALA A 346 -0.82 9.11 -3.16
CA ALA A 346 -1.22 10.50 -2.93
C ALA A 346 -1.84 11.13 -4.19
N VAL A 347 -1.19 10.94 -5.34
CA VAL A 347 -1.69 11.44 -6.63
C VAL A 347 -3.03 10.79 -7.00
N ILE A 348 -3.20 9.48 -6.80
CA ILE A 348 -4.45 8.77 -7.07
C ILE A 348 -5.58 9.33 -6.20
N LEU A 349 -5.34 9.49 -4.90
CA LEU A 349 -6.32 10.06 -3.98
C LEU A 349 -6.72 11.49 -4.37
N TRP A 350 -5.75 12.30 -4.79
CA TRP A 350 -6.01 13.65 -5.29
C TRP A 350 -6.83 13.63 -6.59
N ALA A 351 -6.47 12.75 -7.53
CA ALA A 351 -7.17 12.60 -8.81
C ALA A 351 -8.60 12.07 -8.63
N VAL A 352 -8.85 11.18 -7.67
CA VAL A 352 -10.18 10.65 -7.39
C VAL A 352 -11.10 11.74 -6.82
N ARG A 353 -10.56 12.61 -5.97
CA ARG A 353 -11.31 13.73 -5.35
C ARG A 353 -11.53 14.93 -6.27
N THR A 354 -10.84 14.98 -7.41
CA THR A 354 -10.94 16.08 -8.37
C THR A 354 -11.97 15.76 -9.46
N GLU A 355 -12.70 16.78 -9.92
CA GLU A 355 -13.73 16.63 -10.95
C GLU A 355 -13.11 16.21 -12.30
N PRO A 356 -13.67 15.23 -13.03
CA PRO A 356 -13.01 14.67 -14.22
C PRO A 356 -12.79 15.67 -15.36
N ARG A 357 -13.66 16.69 -15.47
CA ARG A 357 -13.59 17.72 -16.52
C ARG A 357 -12.59 18.83 -16.21
N ASP A 358 -12.06 18.89 -14.99
CA ASP A 358 -11.16 19.96 -14.57
C ASP A 358 -9.84 19.92 -15.36
N ARG A 359 -9.29 21.10 -15.67
CA ARG A 359 -7.92 21.25 -16.19
C ARG A 359 -6.91 20.74 -15.15
N LEU A 360 -7.20 20.92 -13.86
CA LEU A 360 -6.39 20.38 -12.78
C LEU A 360 -6.23 18.85 -12.90
N GLN A 361 -7.28 18.13 -13.30
CA GLN A 361 -7.21 16.68 -13.53
C GLN A 361 -6.15 16.30 -14.58
N LYS A 362 -5.96 17.08 -15.65
CA LYS A 362 -4.86 16.83 -16.63
C LYS A 362 -3.50 16.93 -15.94
N ARG A 363 -3.31 17.96 -15.12
CA ARG A 363 -2.05 18.20 -14.42
C ARG A 363 -1.75 17.11 -13.39
N ILE A 364 -2.77 16.68 -12.63
CA ILE A 364 -2.62 15.57 -11.66
C ILE A 364 -2.23 14.27 -12.37
N LEU A 365 -2.87 13.97 -13.50
CA LEU A 365 -2.51 12.81 -14.32
C LEU A 365 -1.08 12.89 -14.86
N GLY A 366 -0.67 14.07 -15.34
CA GLY A 366 0.71 14.32 -15.73
C GLY A 366 1.70 14.11 -14.59
N LEU A 367 1.40 14.67 -13.40
CA LEU A 367 2.21 14.51 -12.20
C LEU A 367 2.35 13.04 -11.80
N GLY A 368 1.28 12.25 -11.89
CA GLY A 368 1.34 10.81 -11.61
C GLY A 368 2.19 10.04 -12.62
N CYS A 369 2.11 10.38 -13.91
CA CYS A 369 3.01 9.80 -14.91
C CYS A 369 4.47 10.20 -14.68
N THR A 370 4.75 11.43 -14.25
CA THR A 370 6.09 11.87 -13.87
C THR A 370 6.57 11.13 -12.61
N ALA A 371 5.75 11.01 -11.57
CA ALA A 371 6.09 10.26 -10.36
C ALA A 371 6.34 8.77 -10.65
N TRP A 372 5.55 8.18 -11.56
CA TRP A 372 5.78 6.81 -12.05
C TRP A 372 7.09 6.69 -12.82
N LEU A 373 7.43 7.66 -13.68
CA LEU A 373 8.71 7.68 -14.40
C LEU A 373 9.89 7.77 -13.43
N VAL A 374 9.83 8.70 -12.47
CA VAL A 374 10.89 8.86 -11.47
C VAL A 374 11.00 7.61 -10.60
N GLY A 375 9.88 7.01 -10.18
CA GLY A 375 9.88 5.71 -9.48
C GLY A 375 10.45 4.58 -10.32
N SER A 376 10.21 4.58 -11.64
CA SER A 376 10.76 3.57 -12.55
C SER A 376 12.27 3.69 -12.71
N LEU A 377 12.79 4.92 -12.75
CA LEU A 377 14.23 5.19 -12.78
C LEU A 377 14.87 5.12 -11.38
N TRP A 378 14.07 5.16 -10.31
CA TRP A 378 14.55 5.06 -8.94
C TRP A 378 15.18 3.70 -8.67
N SER A 379 14.51 2.60 -9.06
CA SER A 379 15.07 1.26 -9.12
C SER A 379 14.17 0.32 -9.95
N GLY A 380 14.74 -0.80 -10.44
CA GLY A 380 13.96 -1.79 -11.20
C GLY A 380 12.83 -2.42 -10.39
N GLU A 381 13.02 -2.63 -9.08
CA GLU A 381 11.95 -3.10 -8.20
C GLU A 381 10.89 -2.01 -7.98
N SER A 382 11.31 -0.74 -7.82
CA SER A 382 10.39 0.39 -7.68
C SER A 382 9.53 0.59 -8.94
N MET A 383 10.09 0.35 -10.13
CA MET A 383 9.33 0.29 -11.39
C MET A 383 8.18 -0.71 -11.31
N ALA A 384 8.43 -1.94 -10.83
CA ALA A 384 7.39 -2.96 -10.70
C ALA A 384 6.27 -2.52 -9.74
N TYR A 385 6.62 -1.99 -8.57
CA TYR A 385 5.63 -1.52 -7.60
C TYR A 385 4.85 -0.30 -8.12
N CYS A 386 5.54 0.68 -8.68
CA CYS A 386 4.93 1.88 -9.24
C CYS A 386 4.02 1.54 -10.42
N ALA A 387 4.41 0.62 -11.31
CA ALA A 387 3.57 0.17 -12.41
C ALA A 387 2.29 -0.51 -11.92
N THR A 388 2.41 -1.40 -10.92
CA THR A 388 1.28 -2.11 -10.29
C THR A 388 0.27 -1.12 -9.68
N ILE A 389 0.75 -0.04 -9.07
CA ILE A 389 -0.10 0.97 -8.43
C ILE A 389 -0.70 1.93 -9.47
N TRP A 390 0.15 2.48 -10.36
CA TRP A 390 -0.21 3.62 -11.19
C TRP A 390 -0.96 3.22 -12.45
N LEU A 391 -0.48 2.26 -13.24
CA LEU A 391 -1.05 1.99 -14.56
C LEU A 391 -2.54 1.60 -14.51
N PRO A 392 -3.00 0.75 -13.56
CA PRO A 392 -4.43 0.39 -13.48
C PRO A 392 -5.27 1.57 -13.04
N ALA A 393 -4.80 2.33 -12.04
CA ALA A 393 -5.47 3.54 -11.58
C ALA A 393 -5.54 4.61 -12.68
N TYR A 394 -4.44 4.81 -13.41
CA TYR A 394 -4.34 5.74 -14.52
C TYR A 394 -5.34 5.40 -15.63
N PHE A 395 -5.43 4.12 -16.00
CA PHE A 395 -6.45 3.65 -16.95
C PHE A 395 -7.86 4.03 -16.50
N PHE A 396 -8.23 3.74 -15.24
CA PHE A 396 -9.56 4.08 -14.72
C PHE A 396 -9.81 5.58 -14.66
N LEU A 397 -8.80 6.37 -14.30
CA LEU A 397 -8.91 7.82 -14.26
C LEU A 397 -9.08 8.41 -15.68
N LEU A 398 -8.38 7.86 -16.68
CA LEU A 398 -8.57 8.21 -18.09
C LEU A 398 -9.96 7.82 -18.58
N LEU A 399 -10.45 6.63 -18.24
CA LEU A 399 -11.79 6.19 -18.58
C LEU A 399 -12.86 7.10 -17.95
N ARG A 400 -12.76 7.35 -16.64
CA ARG A 400 -13.68 8.24 -15.91
C ARG A 400 -13.73 9.61 -16.59
N ARG A 401 -12.57 10.13 -16.97
CA ARG A 401 -12.44 11.37 -17.73
C ARG A 401 -13.10 11.28 -19.11
N ALA A 402 -12.83 10.24 -19.88
CA ALA A 402 -13.39 10.06 -21.22
C ALA A 402 -14.92 9.95 -21.18
N CYS A 403 -15.47 9.21 -20.21
CA CYS A 403 -16.91 9.14 -19.96
C CYS A 403 -17.51 10.51 -19.61
N ALA A 404 -16.80 11.31 -18.81
CA ALA A 404 -17.24 12.67 -18.47
C ALA A 404 -17.17 13.62 -19.68
N LEU A 405 -16.18 13.48 -20.57
CA LEU A 405 -16.05 14.30 -21.78
C LEU A 405 -17.07 13.93 -22.87
N TYR A 406 -17.42 12.65 -22.98
CA TYR A 406 -18.33 12.12 -24.00
C TYR A 406 -19.54 11.42 -23.37
N PRO A 407 -20.48 12.16 -22.74
CA PRO A 407 -21.57 11.57 -21.97
C PRO A 407 -22.67 10.94 -22.83
N ALA A 408 -22.83 11.34 -24.10
CA ALA A 408 -23.99 10.96 -24.89
C ALA A 408 -23.99 9.45 -25.27
N PRO A 409 -25.17 8.80 -25.27
CA PRO A 409 -25.31 7.44 -25.79
C PRO A 409 -24.86 7.41 -27.26
N GLY A 410 -24.03 6.43 -27.64
CA GLY A 410 -23.46 6.31 -29.00
C GLY A 410 -22.04 6.88 -29.16
N GLN A 411 -21.57 7.73 -28.24
CA GLN A 411 -20.20 8.27 -28.29
C GLN A 411 -19.12 7.31 -27.74
N GLY A 412 -19.46 6.05 -27.47
CA GLY A 412 -18.52 5.05 -26.96
C GLY A 412 -17.28 4.89 -27.85
N ARG A 413 -17.46 5.05 -29.18
CA ARG A 413 -16.36 5.00 -30.16
C ARG A 413 -15.32 6.12 -29.97
N LEU A 414 -15.69 7.27 -29.40
CA LEU A 414 -14.77 8.39 -29.15
C LEU A 414 -14.03 8.24 -27.81
N ARG A 415 -14.57 7.44 -26.88
CA ARG A 415 -13.94 7.19 -25.57
C ARG A 415 -12.67 6.34 -25.70
N LEU A 416 -12.69 5.32 -26.56
CA LEU A 416 -11.58 4.39 -26.72
C LEU A 416 -10.30 5.08 -27.27
N PRO A 417 -10.35 5.87 -28.36
CA PRO A 417 -9.17 6.61 -28.83
C PRO A 417 -8.64 7.59 -27.78
N ALA A 418 -9.52 8.28 -27.04
CA ALA A 418 -9.10 9.22 -26.00
C ALA A 418 -8.35 8.52 -24.86
N VAL A 419 -8.80 7.33 -24.45
CA VAL A 419 -8.09 6.50 -23.47
C VAL A 419 -6.80 5.94 -24.05
N ALA A 420 -6.81 5.43 -25.28
CA ALA A 420 -5.63 4.86 -25.94
C ALA A 420 -4.50 5.88 -26.11
N VAL A 421 -4.82 7.11 -26.55
CA VAL A 421 -3.84 8.22 -26.64
C VAL A 421 -3.27 8.55 -25.26
N GLY A 422 -4.10 8.55 -24.21
CA GLY A 422 -3.63 8.75 -22.84
C GLY A 422 -2.71 7.63 -22.35
N LEU A 423 -3.04 6.37 -22.64
CA LEU A 423 -2.24 5.20 -22.25
C LEU A 423 -0.87 5.14 -22.92
N ALA A 424 -0.69 5.79 -24.07
CA ALA A 424 0.61 5.92 -24.70
C ALA A 424 1.58 6.82 -23.91
N TRP A 425 1.08 7.67 -23.00
CA TRP A 425 1.90 8.66 -22.32
C TRP A 425 2.98 8.08 -21.39
N PRO A 426 2.70 7.16 -20.45
CA PRO A 426 3.74 6.52 -19.64
C PRO A 426 4.86 5.85 -20.45
N PRO A 427 4.60 4.94 -21.42
CA PRO A 427 5.67 4.28 -22.16
C PRO A 427 6.47 5.27 -23.02
N LEU A 428 5.84 6.30 -23.60
CA LEU A 428 6.56 7.35 -24.33
C LEU A 428 7.48 8.16 -23.42
N LEU A 429 7.04 8.50 -22.21
CA LEU A 429 7.88 9.17 -21.22
C LEU A 429 9.10 8.33 -20.82
N LEU A 430 8.89 7.03 -20.56
CA LEU A 430 9.97 6.10 -20.22
C LEU A 430 10.94 5.94 -21.38
N LEU A 431 10.44 5.72 -22.60
CA LEU A 431 11.26 5.62 -23.79
C LEU A 431 12.10 6.88 -24.02
N THR A 432 11.48 8.06 -23.87
CA THR A 432 12.18 9.35 -24.00
C THR A 432 13.27 9.50 -22.96
N ALA A 433 13.02 9.14 -21.71
CA ALA A 433 14.02 9.21 -20.64
C ALA A 433 15.18 8.24 -20.88
N VAL A 434 14.89 6.99 -21.26
CA VAL A 434 15.92 5.99 -21.58
C VAL A 434 16.75 6.41 -22.78
N ALA A 435 16.12 6.89 -23.86
CA ALA A 435 16.81 7.40 -25.04
C ALA A 435 17.67 8.63 -24.70
N GLY A 436 17.20 9.51 -23.82
CA GLY A 436 17.97 10.66 -23.34
C GLY A 436 19.19 10.25 -22.53
N ILE A 437 19.05 9.28 -21.61
CA ILE A 437 20.17 8.72 -20.84
C ILE A 437 21.18 8.05 -21.79
N ALA A 438 20.71 7.20 -22.71
CA ALA A 438 21.58 6.53 -23.68
C ALA A 438 22.30 7.53 -24.59
N GLY A 439 21.59 8.55 -25.10
CA GLY A 439 22.19 9.61 -25.92
C GLY A 439 23.22 10.45 -25.17
N TYR A 440 22.99 10.73 -23.89
CA TYR A 440 23.98 11.41 -23.04
C TYR A 440 25.25 10.56 -22.87
N TYR A 441 25.10 9.25 -22.62
CA TYR A 441 26.22 8.33 -22.50
C TYR A 441 27.01 8.23 -23.79
N ALA A 442 26.33 8.05 -24.93
CA ALA A 442 26.97 8.01 -26.24
C ALA A 442 27.74 9.31 -26.55
N ALA A 443 27.18 10.47 -26.18
CA ALA A 443 27.82 11.77 -26.42
C ALA A 443 29.06 11.99 -25.55
N VAL A 444 29.07 11.53 -24.30
CA VAL A 444 30.15 11.81 -23.35
C VAL A 444 31.22 10.73 -23.35
N LEU A 445 30.81 9.46 -23.46
CA LEU A 445 31.72 8.31 -23.46
C LEU A 445 32.21 7.93 -24.87
N GLY A 446 31.51 8.39 -25.92
CA GLY A 446 31.91 8.24 -27.31
C GLY A 446 31.64 6.86 -27.91
N HIS A 447 30.78 6.04 -27.29
CA HIS A 447 30.39 4.73 -27.79
C HIS A 447 28.91 4.42 -27.49
#